data_AF-A0A3N2NUB5-F1
#
_entry.id   AF-A0A3N2NUB5-F1
#
_cell.length_a   1.000
_cell.length_b   1.000
_cell.length_c   1.000
_cell.angle_alpha   90.00
_cell.angle_beta   90.00
_cell.angle_gamma   90.00
#
_symmetry.space_group_name_H-M   'P 1'
#
loop_
_entity.id
_entity.type
_entity.pdbx_description
1 polymer ?
#
loop_
_entity_poly.entity_id
_entity_poly.type
_entity_poly.pdbx_seq_one_letter_code
_entity_poly.pdbx_strand_id
1 'polypeptide(L)'
;MTYTKRTLWLHSALFILAFLAFILPVVFGASALLPVWLTGGLSLGLAACTLVDAAYKFFAPSSPRSLRLLSGLAGLVLLIGWGIWVYIYGNMAAVGTGSYRIGTFLLGAGSVLNLFVVAISFLDVQRKVN
;
A
#
# COMPACT_ATOMS: atom_id res chain seq x y z
N MET A 1 8.35 19.09 5.27
CA MET A 1 7.04 18.38 5.30
C MET A 1 6.91 17.58 6.58
N THR A 2 5.77 17.61 7.28
CA THR A 2 5.57 16.81 8.51
C THR A 2 5.40 15.33 8.19
N TYR A 3 5.73 14.44 9.15
CA TYR A 3 5.56 12.99 8.99
C TYR A 3 4.13 12.63 8.55
N THR A 4 3.12 13.12 9.27
CA THR A 4 1.71 12.89 8.96
C THR A 4 1.35 13.27 7.51
N LYS A 5 1.80 14.44 7.04
CA LYS A 5 1.54 14.86 5.65
C LYS A 5 2.23 13.91 4.67
N ARG A 6 3.49 13.52 4.90
CA ARG A 6 4.21 12.60 4.01
C ARG A 6 3.56 11.22 3.97
N THR A 7 3.19 10.67 5.13
CA THR A 7 2.45 9.40 5.25
C THR A 7 1.12 9.45 4.50
N LEU A 8 0.37 10.55 4.62
CA LEU A 8 -0.86 10.75 3.86
C LEU A 8 -0.62 10.60 2.36
N TRP A 9 0.34 11.33 1.79
CA TRP A 9 0.60 11.29 0.35
C TRP A 9 1.12 9.93 -0.13
N LEU A 10 2.04 9.31 0.61
CA LEU A 10 2.58 8.00 0.22
C LEU A 10 1.51 6.91 0.22
N HIS A 11 0.67 6.85 1.27
CA HIS A 11 -0.38 5.84 1.36
C HIS A 11 -1.56 6.14 0.42
N SER A 12 -1.86 7.41 0.12
CA SER A 12 -2.81 7.77 -0.94
C SER A 12 -2.32 7.32 -2.31
N ALA A 13 -1.04 7.54 -2.65
CA ALA A 13 -0.47 7.09 -3.91
C ALA A 13 -0.49 5.57 -4.04
N LEU A 14 -0.07 4.85 -2.99
CA LEU A 14 -0.14 3.39 -2.94
C LEU A 14 -1.58 2.87 -3.07
N PHE A 15 -2.54 3.52 -2.41
CA PHE A 15 -3.96 3.17 -2.54
C PHE A 15 -4.46 3.37 -3.97
N ILE A 16 -4.16 4.51 -4.59
CA ILE A 16 -4.58 4.79 -5.97
C ILE A 16 -3.99 3.75 -6.93
N LEU A 17 -2.70 3.44 -6.80
CA LEU A 17 -2.06 2.41 -7.63
C LEU A 17 -2.71 1.03 -7.45
N ALA A 18 -2.93 0.60 -6.20
CA ALA A 18 -3.62 -0.66 -5.92
C ALA A 18 -5.08 -0.65 -6.40
N PHE A 19 -5.77 0.47 -6.27
CA PHE A 19 -7.14 0.60 -6.68
C PHE A 19 -7.29 0.49 -8.20
N LEU A 20 -6.53 1.29 -8.96
CA LEU A 20 -6.63 1.33 -10.42
C LEU A 20 -6.10 0.06 -11.09
N ALA A 21 -5.08 -0.57 -10.50
CA ALA A 21 -4.40 -1.72 -11.10
C ALA A 21 -4.93 -3.07 -10.65
N PHE A 22 -5.57 -3.14 -9.47
CA PHE A 22 -5.99 -4.40 -8.87
C PHE A 22 -7.45 -4.40 -8.40
N ILE A 23 -7.90 -3.39 -7.64
CA ILE A 23 -9.29 -3.40 -7.14
C ILE A 23 -10.28 -3.24 -8.29
N LEU A 24 -10.09 -2.25 -9.17
CA LEU A 24 -10.96 -2.03 -10.33
C LEU A 24 -11.10 -3.32 -11.17
N PRO A 25 -9.99 -4.00 -11.54
CA PRO A 25 -10.09 -5.18 -12.40
C PRO A 25 -10.60 -6.42 -11.68
N VAL A 26 -10.11 -6.69 -10.47
CA VAL A 26 -10.40 -7.94 -9.76
C VAL A 26 -11.76 -7.92 -9.06
N VAL A 27 -12.18 -6.76 -8.55
CA VAL A 27 -13.43 -6.62 -7.80
C VAL A 27 -14.58 -6.16 -8.69
N PHE A 28 -14.32 -5.20 -9.58
CA PHE A 28 -15.36 -4.61 -10.44
C PHE A 28 -15.38 -5.19 -11.87
N GLY A 29 -14.51 -6.15 -12.18
CA GLY A 29 -14.47 -6.80 -13.50
C GLY A 29 -14.02 -5.87 -14.62
N ALA A 30 -13.38 -4.75 -14.30
CA ALA A 30 -12.88 -3.80 -15.28
C ALA A 30 -11.56 -4.26 -15.91
N SER A 31 -11.11 -3.59 -16.96
CA SER A 31 -9.74 -3.77 -17.46
C SER A 31 -8.75 -3.06 -16.54
N ALA A 32 -7.56 -3.64 -16.35
CA ALA A 32 -6.47 -2.93 -15.67
C ALA A 32 -6.09 -1.68 -16.46
N LEU A 33 -6.13 -0.52 -15.81
CA LEU A 33 -5.83 0.76 -16.43
C LEU A 33 -4.32 0.96 -16.67
N LEU A 34 -3.50 0.15 -16.01
CA LEU A 34 -2.06 0.22 -16.09
C LEU A 34 -1.47 -1.21 -16.12
N PRO A 35 -0.35 -1.44 -16.85
CA PRO A 35 0.32 -2.73 -16.88
C PRO A 35 0.79 -3.17 -15.49
N VAL A 36 0.63 -4.47 -15.18
CA VAL A 36 0.98 -5.07 -13.88
C VAL A 36 2.45 -4.86 -13.52
N TRP A 37 3.37 -4.94 -14.49
CA TRP A 37 4.79 -4.72 -14.23
C TRP A 37 5.08 -3.28 -13.79
N LEU A 38 4.38 -2.30 -14.37
CA LEU A 38 4.57 -0.87 -14.07
C LEU A 38 3.97 -0.55 -12.71
N THR A 39 2.73 -0.98 -12.46
CA THR A 39 2.03 -0.73 -11.20
C THR A 39 2.65 -1.49 -10.04
N GLY A 40 3.00 -2.75 -10.25
CA GLY A 40 3.72 -3.56 -9.29
C GLY A 40 5.09 -2.97 -8.98
N GLY A 41 5.88 -2.59 -9.99
CA GLY A 41 7.19 -1.96 -9.80
C GLY A 41 7.13 -0.66 -9.00
N LEU A 42 6.22 0.25 -9.38
CA LEU A 42 6.03 1.52 -8.66
C LEU A 42 5.53 1.29 -7.23
N SER A 43 4.60 0.35 -7.04
CA SER A 43 4.05 0.04 -5.73
C SER A 43 5.09 -0.59 -4.81
N LEU A 44 5.97 -1.45 -5.33
CA LEU A 44 7.10 -2.02 -4.58
C LEU A 44 8.05 -0.93 -4.09
N GLY A 45 8.43 0.01 -4.97
CA GLY A 45 9.28 1.14 -4.61
C GLY A 45 8.65 2.02 -3.52
N LEU A 46 7.38 2.41 -3.71
CA LEU A 46 6.65 3.22 -2.73
C LEU A 46 6.43 2.49 -1.40
N ALA A 47 6.14 1.19 -1.43
CA ALA A 47 5.98 0.37 -0.24
C ALA A 47 7.30 0.21 0.54
N ALA A 48 8.43 0.11 -0.17
CA ALA A 48 9.75 0.15 0.48
C ALA A 48 9.99 1.53 1.12
N CYS A 49 9.64 2.62 0.45
CA CYS A 49 9.74 3.97 1.02
C CYS A 49 8.88 4.14 2.27
N THR A 50 7.64 3.63 2.31
CA THR A 50 6.79 3.72 3.51
C THR A 50 7.35 2.90 4.66
N LEU A 51 7.92 1.73 4.37
CA LEU A 51 8.53 0.87 5.38
C LEU A 51 9.79 1.51 5.98
N VAL A 52 10.65 2.09 5.13
CA VAL A 52 11.83 2.86 5.55
C VAL A 52 11.42 4.09 6.36
N ASP A 53 10.41 4.84 5.92
CA ASP A 53 9.94 6.03 6.63
C ASP A 53 9.34 5.69 8.01
N ALA A 54 8.56 4.62 8.08
CA ALA A 54 8.00 4.10 9.33
C ALA A 54 9.11 3.63 10.28
N ALA A 55 10.14 2.94 9.77
CA ALA A 55 11.28 2.46 10.55
C ALA A 55 12.11 3.62 11.13
N TYR A 56 12.48 4.61 10.30
CA TYR A 56 13.23 5.79 10.76
C TYR A 56 12.48 6.60 11.80
N LYS A 57 11.15 6.65 11.70
CA LYS A 57 10.32 7.40 12.64
C LYS A 57 9.84 6.54 13.81
N PHE A 58 10.10 5.23 13.82
CA PHE A 58 9.59 4.31 14.84
C PHE A 58 9.92 4.78 16.27
N PHE A 59 11.16 5.20 16.50
CA PHE A 59 11.63 5.67 17.80
C PHE A 59 11.59 7.20 17.98
N ALA A 60 11.11 7.96 16.99
CA ALA A 60 11.04 9.41 17.12
C ALA A 60 10.04 9.82 18.22
N PRO A 61 10.22 10.92 18.96
CA PRO A 61 9.22 11.37 19.93
C PRO A 61 8.01 12.06 19.29
N SER A 62 8.19 12.64 18.10
CA SER A 62 7.33 13.69 17.55
C SER A 62 6.19 13.24 16.62
N SER A 63 5.85 11.95 16.57
CA SER A 63 4.76 11.46 15.70
C SER A 63 3.91 10.36 16.36
N PRO A 64 2.65 10.17 15.89
CA PRO A 64 1.73 9.23 16.52
C PRO A 64 2.25 7.78 16.39
N ARG A 65 2.47 7.09 17.52
CA ARG A 65 3.02 5.71 17.53
C ARG A 65 2.15 4.74 16.73
N SER A 66 0.82 4.85 16.84
CA SER A 66 -0.14 4.01 16.10
C SER A 66 -0.03 4.19 14.60
N LEU A 67 0.18 5.42 14.12
CA LEU A 67 0.32 5.73 12.70
C LEU A 67 1.58 5.09 12.09
N ARG A 68 2.67 4.99 12.87
CA ARG A 68 3.93 4.37 12.41
C ARG A 68 3.82 2.86 12.27
N LEU A 69 3.25 2.21 13.29
CA LEU A 69 2.99 0.76 13.25
C LEU A 69 2.08 0.41 12.09
N LEU A 70 0.97 1.15 11.93
CA LEU A 70 0.01 0.91 10.87
C LEU A 70 0.60 1.19 9.48
N SER A 71 1.36 2.28 9.34
CA SER A 71 2.05 2.62 8.08
C SER A 71 3.08 1.56 7.69
N GLY A 72 3.91 1.10 8.63
CA GLY A 72 4.89 0.05 8.39
C GLY A 72 4.23 -1.28 8.02
N LEU A 73 3.15 -1.66 8.72
CA LEU A 73 2.40 -2.88 8.42
C LEU A 73 1.74 -2.81 7.04
N ALA A 74 1.11 -1.68 6.69
CA ALA A 74 0.50 -1.47 5.39
C ALA A 74 1.55 -1.54 4.26
N GLY A 75 2.71 -0.92 4.46
CA GLY A 75 3.85 -1.00 3.54
C GLY A 75 4.33 -2.44 3.35
N LEU A 76 4.52 -3.19 4.43
CA LEU A 76 4.99 -4.59 4.37
C LEU A 76 4.00 -5.49 3.63
N VAL A 77 2.71 -5.38 3.96
CA VAL A 77 1.65 -6.18 3.34
C VAL A 77 1.57 -5.93 1.83
N LEU A 78 1.68 -4.67 1.40
CA LEU A 78 1.68 -4.32 -0.02
C LEU A 78 2.96 -4.75 -0.73
N LEU A 79 4.11 -4.64 -0.07
CA LEU A 79 5.38 -5.07 -0.63
C LEU A 79 5.36 -6.57 -0.94
N ILE A 80 4.86 -7.38 -0.01
CA ILE A 80 4.70 -8.82 -0.21
C ILE A 80 3.62 -9.11 -1.25
N GLY A 81 2.44 -8.47 -1.14
CA GLY A 81 1.32 -8.69 -2.06
C GLY A 81 1.69 -8.41 -3.52
N TRP A 82 2.34 -7.27 -3.78
CA TRP A 82 2.82 -6.93 -5.12
C TRP A 82 3.98 -7.81 -5.57
N GLY A 83 4.89 -8.21 -4.68
CA GLY A 83 5.96 -9.16 -5.01
C GLY A 83 5.41 -10.50 -5.52
N ILE A 84 4.38 -11.02 -4.87
CA ILE A 84 3.69 -12.24 -5.29
C ILE A 84 2.97 -12.02 -6.64
N TRP A 85 2.31 -10.88 -6.82
CA TRP A 85 1.58 -10.58 -8.06
C TRP A 85 2.50 -10.40 -9.28
N VAL A 86 3.64 -9.72 -9.11
CA VAL A 86 4.66 -9.60 -10.16
C VAL A 86 5.23 -10.98 -10.52
N TYR A 87 5.45 -11.85 -9.52
CA TYR A 87 5.84 -13.24 -9.75
C TYR A 87 4.80 -14.03 -10.54
N ILE A 88 3.51 -13.94 -10.19
CA ILE A 88 2.42 -14.61 -10.91
C ILE A 88 2.32 -14.11 -12.36
N TYR A 89 2.47 -12.80 -12.58
CA TYR A 89 2.44 -12.24 -13.93
C TYR A 89 3.53 -12.81 -14.83
N GLY A 90 4.72 -13.07 -14.28
CA GLY A 90 5.81 -13.75 -14.99
C GLY A 90 5.65 -15.27 -15.08
N ASN A 91 4.68 -15.87 -14.39
CA ASN A 91 4.50 -17.31 -14.29
C ASN A 91 3.00 -17.69 -14.28
N MET A 92 2.41 -17.80 -15.47
CA MET A 92 0.97 -18.08 -15.64
C MET A 92 0.52 -19.42 -15.03
N ALA A 93 1.43 -20.36 -14.77
CA ALA A 93 1.11 -21.60 -14.05
C ALA A 93 0.78 -21.38 -12.56
N ALA A 94 1.16 -20.24 -12.00
CA ALA A 94 0.81 -19.86 -10.62
C ALA A 94 -0.62 -19.31 -10.49
N VAL A 95 -1.31 -19.03 -11.60
CA VAL A 95 -2.71 -18.60 -11.60
C VAL A 95 -3.60 -19.74 -11.09
N GLY A 96 -4.49 -19.45 -10.14
CA GLY A 96 -5.38 -20.45 -9.53
C GLY A 96 -4.77 -21.27 -8.38
N THR A 97 -3.49 -21.07 -8.07
CA THR A 97 -2.80 -21.73 -6.95
C THR A 97 -2.97 -20.98 -5.62
N GLY A 98 -2.39 -21.51 -4.54
CA GLY A 98 -2.34 -20.83 -3.23
C GLY A 98 -1.69 -19.45 -3.30
N SER A 99 -0.66 -19.27 -4.15
CA SER A 99 0.01 -17.98 -4.35
C SER A 99 -0.94 -16.91 -4.86
N TYR A 100 -1.84 -17.25 -5.78
CA TYR A 100 -2.86 -16.32 -6.27
C TYR A 100 -3.80 -15.86 -5.15
N ARG A 101 -4.27 -16.77 -4.31
CA ARG A 101 -5.17 -16.46 -3.19
C ARG A 101 -4.47 -15.56 -2.16
N ILE A 102 -3.24 -15.90 -1.79
CA ILE A 102 -2.44 -15.13 -0.82
C ILE A 102 -2.13 -13.73 -1.36
N GLY A 103 -1.63 -13.62 -2.61
CA GLY A 103 -1.32 -12.33 -3.23
C GLY A 103 -2.56 -11.43 -3.32
N THR A 104 -3.69 -11.97 -3.76
CA THR A 104 -4.98 -11.25 -3.86
C THR A 104 -5.45 -10.78 -2.48
N PHE A 105 -5.38 -11.65 -1.47
CA PHE A 105 -5.74 -11.30 -0.09
C PHE A 105 -4.86 -10.17 0.45
N LEU A 106 -3.54 -10.27 0.28
CA LEU A 106 -2.59 -9.26 0.76
C LEU A 106 -2.78 -7.92 0.07
N LEU A 107 -3.04 -7.89 -1.24
CA LEU A 107 -3.34 -6.63 -1.94
C LEU A 107 -4.65 -6.02 -1.46
N GLY A 108 -5.69 -6.83 -1.22
CA GLY A 108 -6.95 -6.37 -0.64
C GLY A 108 -6.76 -5.79 0.77
N ALA A 109 -6.13 -6.57 1.66
CA ALA A 109 -5.84 -6.16 3.04
C ALA A 109 -4.96 -4.90 3.09
N GLY A 110 -3.89 -4.85 2.28
CA GLY A 110 -2.99 -3.71 2.18
C GLY A 110 -3.69 -2.43 1.71
N SER A 111 -4.65 -2.56 0.79
CA SER A 111 -5.47 -1.43 0.33
C SER A 111 -6.37 -0.87 1.43
N VAL A 112 -6.97 -1.74 2.24
CA VAL A 112 -7.77 -1.34 3.42
C VAL A 112 -6.89 -0.67 4.47
N LEU A 113 -5.70 -1.23 4.74
CA LEU A 113 -4.74 -0.63 5.67
C LEU A 113 -4.30 0.77 5.21
N ASN A 114 -4.03 0.95 3.91
CA ASN A 114 -3.74 2.28 3.37
C ASN A 114 -4.87 3.28 3.60
N LEU A 115 -6.13 2.88 3.40
CA LEU A 115 -7.27 3.75 3.67
C LEU A 115 -7.34 4.20 5.13
N PHE A 116 -7.09 3.29 6.08
CA PHE A 116 -7.02 3.66 7.49
C PHE A 116 -5.87 4.63 7.78
N VAL A 117 -4.68 4.38 7.21
CA VAL A 117 -3.53 5.29 7.35
C VAL A 117 -3.83 6.67 6.78
N VAL A 118 -4.46 6.73 5.60
CA VAL A 118 -4.90 7.97 4.95
C VAL A 118 -5.92 8.71 5.82
N ALA A 119 -6.96 8.03 6.30
CA ALA A 119 -7.99 8.63 7.14
C ALA A 119 -7.42 9.22 8.44
N ILE A 120 -6.60 8.45 9.16
CA ILE A 120 -5.95 8.92 10.40
C ILE A 120 -5.04 10.11 10.11
N SER A 121 -4.24 10.03 9.05
CA SER A 121 -3.32 11.10 8.67
C SER A 121 -4.08 12.39 8.29
N PHE A 122 -5.18 12.26 7.56
CA PHE A 122 -6.04 13.38 7.18
C PHE A 122 -6.64 14.06 8.43
N LEU A 123 -7.21 13.29 9.35
CA LEU A 123 -7.78 13.81 10.59
C LEU A 123 -6.73 14.52 11.47
N ASP A 124 -5.51 13.98 11.57
CA ASP A 124 -4.41 14.60 12.31
C ASP A 124 -3.90 15.89 11.63
N VAL A 125 -3.94 15.97 10.29
CA VAL A 125 -3.63 17.22 9.58
C VAL A 125 -4.70 18.28 9.84
N GLN A 126 -5.98 17.92 9.77
CA GLN A 126 -7.09 18.85 10.03
C GLN A 126 -7.04 19.42 11.45
N ARG A 127 -6.78 18.58 12.46
CA ARG A 127 -6.62 19.00 13.86
C ARG A 127 -5.47 19.98 14.13
N LYS A 128 -4.52 20.12 13.21
CA LYS A 128 -3.35 21.02 13.35
C LYS A 128 -3.53 22.31 12.57
N VAL A 129 -4.53 22.38 11.70
CA VAL A 129 -4.86 23.56 10.90
C VAL A 129 -5.95 24.38 11.61
N ASN A 130 -6.87 23.71 12.29
CA ASN A 130 -7.86 24.31 13.20
C ASN A 130 -7.30 24.48 14.60
#